data_AF-A0A4R6JYG3-F1
#
_entry.id   AF-A0A4R6JYG3-F1
#
_cell.length_a   1.000
_cell.length_b   1.000
_cell.length_c   1.000
_cell.angle_alpha   90.00
_cell.angle_beta   90.00
_cell.angle_gamma   90.00
#
_symmetry.space_group_name_H-M   'P 1'
#
loop_
_entity.id
_entity.type
_entity.pdbx_description
1 polymer ?
#
loop_
_entity_poly.entity_id
_entity_poly.type
_entity_poly.pdbx_seq_one_letter_code
_entity_poly.pdbx_strand_id
1 'polypeptide(L)'
;MNHMETMTMIRTTLREVAPEADLDHLEPGADLREALELDSLDFLRFVELLSERSGRRIDEDDYPRLATMSGAAMFLDAAAHGTS
;
A
#
# COMPACT_ATOMS: atom_id res chain seq x y z
N MET A 1 -10.26 -9.35 5.29
CA MET A 1 -9.16 -9.74 4.39
C MET A 1 -8.15 -10.49 5.22
N ASN A 2 -7.64 -11.62 4.76
CA ASN A 2 -6.52 -12.28 5.44
C ASN A 2 -5.20 -11.56 5.11
N HIS A 3 -4.21 -11.63 6.01
CA HIS A 3 -2.90 -10.98 5.82
C HIS A 3 -2.25 -11.29 4.46
N MET A 4 -2.35 -12.54 3.98
CA MET A 4 -1.84 -12.95 2.67
C MET A 4 -2.56 -12.25 1.50
N GLU A 5 -3.87 -12.07 1.59
CA GLU A 5 -4.65 -11.36 0.57
C GLU A 5 -4.29 -9.88 0.53
N THR A 6 -4.12 -9.27 1.71
CA THR A 6 -3.67 -7.88 1.87
C THR A 6 -2.31 -7.65 1.22
N MET A 7 -1.32 -8.50 1.53
CA MET A 7 0.02 -8.39 0.96
C MET A 7 0.02 -8.61 -0.56
N THR A 8 -0.79 -9.55 -1.05
CA THR A 8 -0.94 -9.80 -2.49
C THR A 8 -1.53 -8.57 -3.18
N MET A 9 -2.60 -7.98 -2.62
CA MET A 9 -3.21 -6.77 -3.15
C MET A 9 -2.21 -5.61 -3.22
N ILE A 10 -1.47 -5.36 -2.14
CA ILE A 10 -0.46 -4.29 -2.09
C ILE A 10 0.59 -4.52 -3.19
N ARG A 11 1.13 -5.73 -3.33
CA ARG A 11 2.11 -6.05 -4.38
C ARG A 11 1.55 -5.87 -5.79
N THR A 12 0.32 -6.33 -6.04
CA THR A 12 -0.32 -6.16 -7.36
C THR A 12 -0.54 -4.69 -7.67
N THR A 13 -0.98 -3.89 -6.71
CA THR A 13 -1.15 -2.44 -6.91
C THR A 13 0.17 -1.73 -7.15
N LEU A 14 1.22 -2.08 -6.39
CA LEU A 14 2.56 -1.52 -6.61
C LEU A 14 3.11 -1.86 -7.98
N ARG A 15 2.92 -3.10 -8.47
CA ARG A 15 3.33 -3.47 -9.84
C ARG A 15 2.56 -2.76 -10.95
N GLU A 16 1.34 -2.28 -10.67
CA GLU A 16 0.58 -1.52 -11.66
C GLU A 16 1.06 -0.08 -11.79
N VAL A 17 1.51 0.53 -10.69
CA VAL A 17 2.07 1.88 -10.72
C VAL A 17 3.54 1.89 -11.13
N ALA A 18 4.31 0.92 -10.65
CA ALA A 18 5.74 0.80 -10.88
C ALA A 18 6.07 -0.65 -11.26
N PRO A 19 5.85 -1.04 -12.54
CA PRO A 19 6.15 -2.40 -13.01
C PRO A 19 7.64 -2.73 -12.97
N GLU A 20 8.52 -1.73 -13.03
CA GLU A 20 9.98 -1.92 -12.88
C GLU A 20 10.47 -2.09 -11.43
N ALA A 21 9.59 -1.89 -10.43
CA ALA A 21 9.98 -1.89 -9.03
C ALA A 21 10.29 -3.30 -8.49
N ASP A 22 11.40 -3.44 -7.75
CA ASP A 22 11.82 -4.70 -7.15
C ASP A 22 11.12 -4.96 -5.81
N LEU A 23 9.91 -5.51 -5.88
CA LEU A 23 9.11 -5.87 -4.71
C LEU A 23 9.60 -7.13 -3.99
N ASP A 24 10.54 -7.87 -4.56
CA ASP A 24 11.01 -9.14 -4.00
C ASP A 24 12.06 -8.94 -2.91
N HIS A 25 12.91 -7.92 -3.07
CA HIS A 25 13.88 -7.49 -2.07
C HIS A 25 13.40 -6.36 -1.17
N LEU A 26 12.15 -5.92 -1.32
CA LEU A 26 11.59 -4.86 -0.50
C LEU A 26 11.42 -5.32 0.95
N GLU A 27 12.09 -4.63 1.88
CA GLU A 27 11.85 -4.86 3.31
C GLU A 27 10.46 -4.33 3.73
N PRO A 28 9.75 -5.05 4.61
CA PRO A 28 8.38 -4.68 4.99
C PRO A 28 8.29 -3.32 5.71
N GLY A 29 9.37 -2.89 6.37
CA GLY A 29 9.49 -1.58 7.01
C GLY A 29 10.18 -0.51 6.18
N ALA A 30 10.61 -0.81 4.95
CA ALA A 30 11.22 0.19 4.07
C ALA A 30 10.18 1.16 3.53
N ASP A 31 10.61 2.40 3.29
CA ASP A 31 9.81 3.40 2.62
C ASP A 31 9.62 3.01 1.14
N LEU A 32 8.37 2.85 0.71
CA LEU A 32 8.00 2.45 -0.64
C LEU A 32 8.42 3.48 -1.68
N ARG A 33 8.38 4.78 -1.35
CA ARG A 33 8.76 5.83 -2.31
C ARG A 33 10.25 5.81 -2.55
N GLU A 34 11.05 5.66 -1.50
CA GLU A 34 12.51 5.57 -1.66
C GLU A 34 12.94 4.21 -2.23
N ALA A 35 12.39 3.11 -1.71
CA ALA A 35 12.82 1.76 -2.10
C ALA A 35 12.39 1.37 -3.52
N LEU A 36 11.27 1.90 -3.99
CA LEU A 36 10.74 1.63 -5.34
C LEU A 36 10.89 2.84 -6.26
N GLU A 37 11.59 3.88 -5.82
CA GLU A 37 11.83 5.13 -6.55
C GLU A 37 10.54 5.75 -7.11
N LEU A 38 9.45 5.72 -6.32
CA LEU A 38 8.13 6.23 -6.75
C LEU A 38 8.12 7.75 -6.74
N ASP A 39 7.69 8.32 -7.85
CA ASP A 39 7.34 9.73 -7.92
C ASP A 39 6.03 10.02 -7.16
N SER A 40 5.78 11.31 -6.90
CA SER A 40 4.56 11.77 -6.23
C SER A 40 3.27 11.28 -6.90
N LEU A 41 3.26 11.19 -8.23
CA LEU A 41 2.11 10.71 -9.01
C LEU A 41 1.91 9.20 -8.88
N ASP A 42 2.98 8.41 -8.85
CA ASP A 42 2.89 6.97 -8.69
C ASP A 42 2.43 6.59 -7.30
N PHE A 43 2.90 7.30 -6.28
CA PHE A 43 2.40 7.11 -4.91
C PHE A 43 0.91 7.47 -4.79
N LEU A 44 0.48 8.59 -5.38
CA LEU A 44 -0.93 8.98 -5.37
C LEU A 44 -1.80 7.91 -6.05
N ARG A 45 -1.40 7.45 -7.24
CA ARG A 45 -2.09 6.37 -7.94
C ARG A 45 -2.12 5.08 -7.13
N PHE A 46 -1.02 4.74 -6.44
CA PHE A 46 -0.96 3.57 -5.56
C PHE A 46 -2.01 3.67 -4.45
N VAL A 47 -2.09 4.83 -3.80
CA VAL A 47 -3.07 5.10 -2.75
C VAL A 47 -4.50 5.04 -3.29
N GLU A 48 -4.78 5.67 -4.44
CA GLU A 48 -6.11 5.65 -5.07
C GLU A 48 -6.56 4.22 -5.37
N LEU A 49 -5.72 3.43 -6.04
CA LEU A 49 -6.01 2.04 -6.36
C LEU A 49 -6.17 1.17 -5.11
N LEU A 50 -5.36 1.42 -4.07
CA LEU A 50 -5.47 0.72 -2.79
C LEU A 50 -6.81 1.05 -2.12
N SER A 51 -7.22 2.32 -2.13
CA SER A 51 -8.51 2.80 -1.65
C SER A 51 -9.67 2.13 -2.39
N GLU A 52 -9.64 2.12 -3.73
CA GLU A 52 -10.68 1.49 -4.55
C GLU A 52 -10.78 -0.03 -4.33
N ARG A 53 -9.65 -0.73 -4.30
CA ARG A 53 -9.61 -2.20 -4.13
C ARG A 53 -9.98 -2.64 -2.73
N SER A 54 -9.59 -1.87 -1.72
CA SER A 54 -9.95 -2.14 -0.33
C SER A 54 -11.30 -1.59 0.07
N GLY A 55 -11.90 -0.72 -0.76
CA GLY A 55 -13.12 0.03 -0.44
C GLY A 55 -12.94 1.02 0.71
N ARG A 56 -11.70 1.38 1.06
CA ARG A 56 -11.40 2.29 2.18
C ARG A 56 -11.11 3.67 1.67
N ARG A 57 -11.70 4.67 2.31
CA ARG A 57 -11.27 6.05 2.14
C ARG A 57 -9.87 6.21 2.73
N ILE A 58 -8.95 6.70 1.92
CA ILE A 58 -7.59 7.07 2.32
C ILE A 58 -7.45 8.57 2.09
N ASP A 59 -7.19 9.32 3.16
CA ASP A 59 -6.96 10.76 3.09
C ASP A 59 -5.44 11.06 3.23
N GLU A 60 -5.02 12.31 3.00
CA GLU A 60 -3.59 12.68 2.99
C GLU A 60 -2.89 12.42 4.33
N ASP A 61 -3.61 12.51 5.45
CA ASP A 61 -3.11 12.16 6.79
C ASP A 61 -2.75 10.66 6.92
N ASP A 62 -3.26 9.80 6.04
CA ASP A 62 -2.93 8.38 6.00
C ASP A 62 -1.66 8.07 5.22
N TYR A 63 -1.19 8.99 4.39
CA TYR A 63 -0.07 8.72 3.48
C TYR A 63 1.20 8.26 4.21
N PRO A 64 1.59 8.83 5.38
CA PRO A 64 2.72 8.31 6.14
C PRO A 64 2.52 6.86 6.62
N ARG A 65 1.28 6.43 6.86
CA ARG A 65 0.97 5.05 7.24
C ARG A 65 1.06 4.09 6.06
N LEU A 66 0.82 4.59 4.85
CA LEU A 66 0.91 3.82 3.60
C LEU A 66 2.29 3.90 2.95
N ALA A 67 3.21 4.67 3.53
CA ALA A 67 4.57 4.81 3.04
C ALA A 67 5.39 3.51 3.19
N THR A 68 4.96 2.55 4.00
CA THR A 68 5.64 1.25 4.15
C THR A 68 4.70 0.09 3.86
N MET A 69 5.27 -1.05 3.47
CA MET A 69 4.48 -2.23 3.15
C MET A 69 3.74 -2.78 4.39
N SER A 70 4.41 -2.82 5.53
CA SER A 70 3.81 -3.16 6.83
C SER A 70 2.73 -2.17 7.24
N GLY A 71 2.97 -0.87 7.06
CA GLY A 71 2.00 0.16 7.41
C GLY A 71 0.73 0.07 6.58
N ALA A 72 0.85 -0.16 5.26
CA ALA A 72 -0.27 -0.41 4.38
C ALA A 72 -1.04 -1.69 4.79
N ALA A 73 -0.32 -2.77 5.10
CA ALA A 73 -0.95 -4.01 5.56
C ALA A 73 -1.69 -3.83 6.89
N MET A 74 -1.08 -3.16 7.86
CA MET A 74 -1.71 -2.84 9.15
C MET A 74 -2.91 -1.92 8.99
N PHE A 75 -2.84 -0.92 8.11
CA PHE A 75 -3.95 -0.02 7.85
C PHE A 75 -5.16 -0.80 7.32
N LEU A 76 -4.93 -1.69 6.35
CA LEU A 76 -5.98 -2.53 5.77
C LEU A 76 -6.49 -3.60 6.73
N ASP A 77 -5.65 -4.13 7.63
CA ASP A 77 -6.06 -5.13 8.63
C ASP A 77 -6.88 -4.52 9.78
N ALA A 78 -6.49 -3.31 10.23
CA ALA A 78 -7.24 -2.54 11.22
C ALA A 78 -8.68 -2.23 10.74
N ALA A 79 -8.90 -2.24 9.43
CA ALA A 79 -10.23 -2.12 8.82
C ALA A 79 -11.17 -3.25 9.14
N ALA A 80 -10.65 -4.47 9.10
CA ALA A 80 -11.46 -5.67 9.26
C ALA A 80 -12.09 -5.73 10.66
N HIS A 81 -11.54 -4.97 11.61
CA HIS A 81 -11.96 -4.91 13.01
C HIS A 81 -12.70 -3.60 13.35
N GLY A 82 -12.87 -2.70 12.38
CA GLY A 82 -13.46 -1.37 12.55
C GLY A 82 -14.87 -1.27 11.95
N THR A 83 -15.81 -2.03 12.48
CA THR A 83 -17.24 -1.72 12.36
C THR A 83 -17.95 -2.21 13.62
N SER A 84 -18.10 -1.31 14.58
CA SER A 84 -19.07 -1.37 15.68
C SER A 84 -19.60 0.03 15.91
#